data_AF-A0A833NV46-F1
#
_entry.id   AF-A0A833NV46-F1
#
_cell.length_a   1.000
_cell.length_b   1.000
_cell.length_c   1.000
_cell.angle_alpha   90.00
_cell.angle_beta   90.00
_cell.angle_gamma   90.00
#
_symmetry.space_group_name_H-M   'P 1'
#
loop_
_entity.id
_entity.type
_entity.pdbx_description
1 polymer ?
#
loop_
_entity_poly.entity_id
_entity_poly.type
_entity_poly.pdbx_seq_one_letter_code
_entity_poly.pdbx_strand_id
1 'polypeptide(L)'
;MKAVILAIIGVIAAAMGYFAFQGECPGGQVFAGEAECRARLGAEAALCGPAFRAADVAATLDYAPFPNQTDCQMQFPVCQPHARVVGGFVPVPRGVCVAKGKAGTAVYERYGQRIPSK
;
A
#
# COMPACT_ATOMS: atom_id res chain seq x y z
N MET A 1 -10.60 -37.43 -8.62
CA MET A 1 -10.10 -36.96 -7.30
C MET A 1 -8.97 -35.94 -7.40
N LYS A 2 -7.87 -36.19 -8.15
CA LYS A 2 -6.75 -35.23 -8.30
C LYS A 2 -7.15 -33.85 -8.89
N ALA A 3 -8.05 -33.81 -9.88
CA ALA A 3 -8.52 -32.57 -10.47
C ALA A 3 -9.36 -31.69 -9.52
N VAL A 4 -10.13 -32.32 -8.62
CA VAL A 4 -10.92 -31.61 -7.60
C VAL A 4 -10.01 -30.98 -6.56
N ILE A 5 -8.95 -31.69 -6.16
CA ILE A 5 -7.93 -31.17 -5.23
C ILE A 5 -7.21 -29.96 -5.85
N LEU A 6 -6.84 -30.02 -7.13
CA LEU A 6 -6.19 -28.90 -7.81
C LEU A 6 -7.12 -27.68 -7.95
N ALA A 7 -8.41 -27.90 -8.22
CA ALA A 7 -9.40 -26.82 -8.27
C ALA A 7 -9.58 -26.13 -6.90
N ILE A 8 -9.66 -26.92 -5.82
CA ILE A 8 -9.79 -26.39 -4.45
C ILE A 8 -8.53 -25.60 -4.06
N ILE A 9 -7.33 -26.12 -4.34
CA ILE A 9 -6.07 -25.41 -4.07
C ILE A 9 -6.02 -24.10 -4.87
N GLY A 10 -6.43 -24.11 -6.14
CA GLY A 10 -6.47 -22.90 -6.97
C GLY A 10 -7.41 -21.83 -6.41
N VAL A 11 -8.61 -22.21 -5.97
CA VAL A 11 -9.58 -21.29 -5.35
C VAL A 11 -9.06 -20.74 -4.02
N ILE A 12 -8.46 -21.59 -3.18
CA ILE A 12 -7.90 -21.14 -1.90
C ILE A 12 -6.70 -20.21 -2.12
N ALA A 13 -5.81 -20.50 -3.08
CA ALA A 13 -4.69 -19.61 -3.41
C ALA A 13 -5.17 -18.25 -3.93
N ALA A 14 -6.20 -18.23 -4.77
CA ALA A 14 -6.82 -16.99 -5.24
C ALA A 14 -7.51 -16.21 -4.11
N ALA A 15 -8.21 -16.91 -3.21
CA ALA A 15 -8.86 -16.31 -2.05
C ALA A 15 -7.83 -15.77 -1.03
N MET A 16 -6.77 -16.53 -0.75
CA MET A 16 -5.68 -16.08 0.14
C MET A 16 -4.96 -14.87 -0.45
N GLY A 17 -4.71 -14.86 -1.76
CA GLY A 17 -4.23 -13.65 -2.44
C GLY A 17 -5.19 -12.49 -2.22
N TYR A 18 -6.47 -12.68 -2.49
CA TYR A 18 -7.50 -11.64 -2.34
C TYR A 18 -7.59 -11.08 -0.91
N PHE A 19 -7.62 -11.93 0.11
CA PHE A 19 -7.72 -11.49 1.50
C PHE A 19 -6.43 -10.87 2.05
N ALA A 20 -5.25 -11.32 1.60
CA ALA A 20 -3.98 -10.69 1.96
C ALA A 20 -3.91 -9.22 1.50
N PHE A 21 -4.63 -8.84 0.45
CA PHE A 21 -4.70 -7.46 -0.03
C PHE A 21 -5.85 -6.63 0.57
N GLN A 22 -6.85 -7.26 1.21
CA GLN A 22 -7.97 -6.54 1.82
C GLN A 22 -7.67 -5.95 3.21
N GLY A 23 -6.77 -6.56 3.97
CA GLY A 23 -6.49 -6.15 5.36
C GLY A 23 -5.95 -4.70 5.49
N GLU A 24 -5.23 -4.22 4.48
CA GLU A 24 -4.65 -2.87 4.46
C GLU A 24 -5.51 -1.85 3.70
N CYS A 25 -6.51 -2.31 2.94
CA CYS A 25 -7.31 -1.46 2.05
C CYS A 25 -8.79 -1.91 2.00
N PRO A 26 -9.58 -1.67 3.08
CA PRO A 26 -10.95 -2.16 3.16
C PRO A 26 -11.85 -1.49 2.12
N GLY A 27 -12.33 -2.29 1.16
CA GLY A 27 -13.18 -1.86 0.06
C GLY A 27 -12.43 -1.27 -1.14
N GLY A 28 -11.11 -1.50 -1.23
CA GLY A 28 -10.28 -0.98 -2.31
C GLY A 28 -9.19 -1.96 -2.76
N GLN A 29 -8.27 -1.44 -3.56
CA GLN A 29 -7.08 -2.16 -4.03
C GLN A 29 -5.83 -1.29 -3.82
N VAL A 30 -4.72 -1.95 -3.51
CA VAL A 30 -3.41 -1.29 -3.39
C VAL A 30 -2.72 -1.33 -4.74
N PHE A 31 -2.27 -0.17 -5.20
CA PHE A 31 -1.52 -0.02 -6.45
C PHE A 31 -0.14 0.56 -6.17
N ALA A 32 0.89 0.02 -6.83
CA ALA A 32 2.24 0.54 -6.68
C ALA A 32 2.43 1.87 -7.42
N GLY A 33 1.63 2.12 -8.46
CA GLY A 33 1.70 3.35 -9.26
C GLY A 33 0.38 3.74 -9.89
N GLU A 34 0.25 5.02 -10.22
CA GLU A 34 -0.99 5.57 -10.80
C GLU A 34 -1.31 4.95 -12.18
N ALA A 35 -0.27 4.67 -12.98
CA ALA A 35 -0.44 4.02 -14.28
C ALA A 35 -1.04 2.61 -14.16
N GLU A 36 -0.59 1.82 -13.18
CA GLU A 36 -1.15 0.49 -12.88
C GLU A 36 -2.60 0.60 -12.39
N CYS A 37 -2.87 1.57 -11.51
CA CYS A 37 -4.21 1.85 -11.03
C CYS A 37 -5.19 2.15 -12.17
N ARG A 38 -4.81 3.05 -13.08
CA ARG A 38 -5.65 3.41 -14.23
C ARG A 38 -5.87 2.23 -15.18
N ALA A 39 -4.83 1.43 -15.40
CA ALA A 39 -4.91 0.24 -16.25
C ALA A 39 -5.85 -0.84 -15.67
N ARG A 40 -5.87 -1.04 -14.35
CA ARG A 40 -6.72 -2.05 -13.70
C ARG A 40 -8.14 -1.58 -13.42
N LEU A 41 -8.35 -0.32 -13.06
CA LEU A 41 -9.68 0.22 -12.72
C LEU A 41 -10.49 0.65 -13.95
N GLY A 42 -9.85 0.84 -15.12
CA GLY A 42 -10.54 1.10 -16.38
C GLY A 42 -11.46 2.31 -16.32
N ALA A 43 -12.78 2.08 -16.34
CA ALA A 43 -13.80 3.14 -16.26
C ALA A 43 -13.70 4.01 -15.00
N GLU A 44 -13.05 3.52 -13.94
CA GLU A 44 -12.87 4.22 -12.67
C GLU A 44 -11.46 4.81 -12.51
N ALA A 45 -10.68 4.86 -13.59
CA ALA A 45 -9.33 5.43 -13.61
C ALA A 45 -9.27 6.89 -13.10
N ALA A 46 -10.39 7.63 -13.18
CA ALA A 46 -10.51 8.97 -12.63
C ALA A 46 -10.31 9.03 -11.10
N LEU A 47 -10.49 7.92 -10.38
CA LEU A 47 -10.25 7.83 -8.94
C LEU A 47 -8.75 7.80 -8.59
N CYS A 48 -7.90 7.31 -9.51
CA CYS A 48 -6.48 7.10 -9.24
C CYS A 48 -5.74 8.42 -8.97
N GLY A 49 -5.90 9.43 -9.82
CA GLY A 49 -5.19 10.71 -9.68
C GLY A 49 -5.44 11.45 -8.35
N PRO A 50 -6.69 11.67 -7.91
CA PRO A 50 -6.94 12.28 -6.61
C PRO A 50 -6.49 11.37 -5.46
N ALA A 51 -6.62 10.05 -5.57
CA ALA A 51 -6.19 9.13 -4.53
C ALA A 51 -4.65 9.14 -4.33
N PHE A 52 -3.89 9.10 -5.42
CA PHE A 52 -2.42 9.16 -5.36
C PHE A 52 -1.92 10.50 -4.83
N ARG A 53 -2.54 11.62 -5.23
CA ARG A 53 -2.18 12.94 -4.67
C ARG A 53 -2.51 13.06 -3.19
N ALA A 54 -3.67 12.57 -2.76
CA ALA A 54 -4.04 12.57 -1.34
C ALA A 54 -3.08 11.71 -0.51
N ALA A 55 -2.70 10.54 -1.02
CA ALA A 55 -1.74 9.66 -0.35
C ALA A 55 -0.34 10.27 -0.30
N ASP A 56 0.11 10.95 -1.35
CA ASP A 56 1.42 11.63 -1.38
C ASP A 56 1.49 12.77 -0.36
N VAL A 57 0.46 13.62 -0.30
CA VAL A 57 0.33 14.66 0.72
C VAL A 57 0.37 14.04 2.12
N ALA A 58 -0.42 12.99 2.36
CA ALA A 58 -0.46 12.32 3.64
C ALA A 58 0.90 11.71 4.03
N ALA A 59 1.64 11.15 3.07
CA ALA A 59 2.92 10.50 3.32
C ALA A 59 4.10 11.47 3.50
N THR A 60 4.04 12.64 2.87
CA THR A 60 5.19 13.57 2.82
C THR A 60 5.00 14.83 3.64
N LEU A 61 3.76 15.25 3.88
CA LEU A 61 3.42 16.49 4.57
C LEU A 61 2.74 16.26 5.92
N ASP A 62 1.86 15.26 6.03
CA ASP A 62 1.06 15.03 7.24
C ASP A 62 1.61 13.89 8.12
N TYR A 63 2.53 13.07 7.60
CA TYR A 63 3.13 11.98 8.36
C TYR A 63 4.05 12.52 9.46
N ALA A 64 3.85 12.09 10.70
CA ALA A 64 4.70 12.49 11.82
C ALA A 64 6.17 12.10 11.58
N PRO A 65 7.12 13.05 11.43
CA PRO A 65 8.50 12.73 11.10
C PRO A 65 9.21 11.99 12.23
N PHE A 66 10.06 11.05 11.84
CA PHE A 66 11.12 10.53 12.67
C PHE A 66 12.20 11.59 12.87
N PRO A 67 12.85 11.65 14.05
CA PRO A 67 13.85 12.66 14.37
C PRO A 67 15.17 12.48 13.60
N ASN A 68 15.44 11.29 13.06
CA ASN A 68 16.61 11.00 12.24
C ASN A 68 16.33 9.82 11.29
N GLN A 69 17.23 9.62 10.33
CA GLN A 69 17.10 8.60 9.28
C GLN A 69 17.17 7.18 9.85
N THR A 70 18.06 6.94 10.81
CA THR A 70 18.27 5.63 11.43
C THR A 70 17.00 5.13 12.13
N ASP A 71 16.32 6.00 12.88
CA ASP A 71 15.09 5.65 13.59
C ASP A 71 13.96 5.27 12.64
N CYS A 72 13.85 5.98 11.51
CA CYS A 72 12.92 5.61 10.45
C CYS A 72 13.28 4.25 9.84
N GLN A 73 14.56 4.05 9.53
CA GLN A 73 15.08 2.82 8.93
C GLN A 73 15.06 1.61 9.87
N MET A 74 14.88 1.79 11.17
CA MET A 74 14.61 0.66 12.06
C MET A 74 13.21 0.08 11.85
N GLN A 75 12.26 0.87 11.34
CA GLN A 75 10.86 0.46 11.20
C GLN A 75 10.45 0.23 9.74
N PHE A 76 11.06 0.95 8.79
CA PHE A 76 10.68 0.95 7.38
C PHE A 76 11.91 0.78 6.48
N PRO A 77 11.79 0.06 5.35
CA PRO A 77 12.93 -0.24 4.49
C PRO A 77 13.46 0.96 3.72
N VAL A 78 12.59 1.92 3.42
CA VAL A 78 12.95 3.11 2.64
C VAL A 78 12.38 4.33 3.35
N CYS A 79 13.25 5.31 3.61
CA CYS A 79 12.91 6.57 4.25
C CYS A 79 13.50 7.74 3.47
N GLN A 80 12.81 8.87 3.48
CA GLN A 80 13.20 10.10 2.80
C GLN A 80 13.06 11.31 3.74
N PRO A 81 13.71 12.45 3.43
CA PRO A 81 13.51 13.68 4.19
C PRO A 81 12.05 14.14 4.17
N HIS A 82 11.55 14.65 5.28
CA HIS A 82 10.22 15.25 5.35
C HIS A 82 10.21 16.57 4.59
N ALA A 83 9.15 16.82 3.81
CA ALA A 83 9.07 18.00 2.95
C ALA A 83 8.88 19.36 3.67
N ARG A 84 8.74 19.38 5.00
CA ARG A 84 8.46 20.59 5.81
C ARG A 84 9.32 20.68 7.06
N VAL A 85 9.62 19.54 7.69
CA VAL A 85 10.41 19.49 8.92
C VAL A 85 11.87 19.20 8.59
N VAL A 86 12.72 20.21 8.73
CA VAL A 86 14.17 20.08 8.49
C VAL A 86 14.77 19.08 9.49
N GLY A 87 15.50 18.10 8.97
CA GLY A 87 16.08 17.02 9.78
C GLY A 87 15.08 15.90 10.13
N GLY A 88 13.80 16.05 9.79
CA GLY A 88 12.79 15.01 9.93
C GLY A 88 12.82 14.03 8.76
N PHE A 89 12.47 12.76 9.04
CA PHE A 89 12.42 11.69 8.03
C PHE A 89 11.06 11.00 8.04
N VAL A 90 10.57 10.62 6.87
CA VAL A 90 9.29 9.91 6.69
C VAL A 90 9.51 8.65 5.85
N PRO A 91 8.73 7.58 6.09
CA PRO A 91 8.82 6.38 5.28
C PRO A 91 8.27 6.61 3.88
N VAL A 92 8.86 5.93 2.89
CA VAL A 92 8.35 5.96 1.52
C VAL A 92 7.22 4.92 1.39
N PRO A 93 6.02 5.31 0.94
CA PRO A 93 4.94 4.35 0.69
C PRO A 93 5.35 3.33 -0.39
N ARG A 94 4.97 2.07 -0.20
CA ARG A 94 5.11 1.03 -1.24
C ARG A 94 3.99 1.07 -2.28
N GLY A 95 2.92 1.81 -1.98
CA GLY A 95 1.76 1.94 -2.85
C GLY A 95 0.66 2.76 -2.21
N VAL A 96 -0.45 2.87 -2.93
CA VAL A 96 -1.63 3.64 -2.53
C VAL A 96 -2.86 2.74 -2.54
N CYS A 97 -3.58 2.73 -1.42
CA CYS A 97 -4.90 2.15 -1.32
C CYS A 97 -5.92 3.06 -2.02
N VAL A 98 -6.58 2.55 -3.05
CA VAL A 98 -7.63 3.26 -3.79
C VAL A 98 -8.95 2.52 -3.58
N ALA A 99 -9.92 3.20 -2.98
CA ALA A 99 -11.26 2.69 -2.70
C ALA A 99 -12.32 3.70 -3.14
N LYS A 100 -13.48 3.23 -3.58
CA LYS A 100 -14.59 4.13 -3.97
C LYS A 100 -15.08 4.93 -2.77
N GLY A 101 -15.28 6.23 -2.96
CA GLY A 101 -15.83 7.12 -1.94
C GLY A 101 -14.89 7.39 -0.75
N LYS A 102 -13.61 7.00 -0.83
CA LYS A 102 -12.59 7.29 0.17
C LYS A 102 -11.42 8.05 -0.46
N ALA A 103 -10.75 8.87 0.34
CA ALA A 103 -9.44 9.40 -0.04
C ALA A 103 -8.42 8.26 -0.16
N GLY A 104 -7.45 8.42 -1.06
CA GLY A 104 -6.36 7.47 -1.18
C GLY A 104 -5.49 7.48 0.06
N THR A 105 -5.09 6.29 0.52
CA THR A 105 -4.26 6.14 1.71
C THR A 105 -2.92 5.56 1.33
N ALA A 106 -1.83 6.15 1.80
CA ALA A 106 -0.49 5.60 1.63
C ALA A 106 -0.36 4.27 2.39
N VAL A 107 0.18 3.26 1.71
CA VAL A 107 0.46 1.95 2.28
C VAL A 107 1.97 1.79 2.39
N TYR A 108 2.45 1.40 3.57
CA TYR A 108 3.88 1.34 3.89
C TYR A 108 4.33 -0.11 4.05
N GLU A 109 5.56 -0.40 3.65
CA GLU A 109 6.23 -1.65 4.02
C GLU A 109 6.88 -1.48 5.40
N ARG A 110 6.65 -2.39 6.34
CA ARG A 110 7.35 -2.39 7.64
C ARG A 110 8.26 -3.60 7.75
N TYR A 111 9.42 -3.44 8.39
CA TYR A 111 10.26 -4.57 8.75
C TYR A 111 9.46 -5.55 9.64
N GLY A 112 9.53 -6.84 9.33
CA GLY A 112 8.77 -7.90 10.04
C GLY A 112 7.38 -8.21 9.50
N GLN A 113 6.83 -7.43 8.56
CA GLN A 113 5.62 -7.82 7.82
C GLN A 113 5.89 -8.78 6.65
N ARG A 114 7.16 -9.04 6.33
CA ARG A 114 7.54 -10.21 5.51
C ARG A 114 7.55 -11.44 6.42
N ILE A 115 6.40 -12.07 6.61
CA ILE A 115 6.13 -13.51 6.84
C ILE A 115 4.67 -13.59 7.31
N PRO A 116 3.73 -14.13 6.52
CA PRO A 116 2.56 -14.75 7.12
C PRO A 116 3.07 -15.98 7.89
N SER A 117 3.13 -15.85 9.22
CA SER A 117 3.45 -16.97 10.11
C SER A 117 2.29 -17.95 10.08
N LYS A 118 2.52 -19.07 9.38
CA LYS A 118 1.85 -20.39 9.38
C LYS A 118 0.33 -20.45 9.49
#